data_AF-A0A7C2AIW6-F1
#
_entry.id   AF-A0A7C2AIW6-F1
#
_cell.length_a   1.000
_cell.length_b   1.000
_cell.length_c   1.000
_cell.angle_alpha   90.00
_cell.angle_beta   90.00
_cell.angle_gamma   90.00
#
_symmetry.space_group_name_H-M   'P 1'
#
loop_
_entity.id
_entity.type
_entity.pdbx_description
1 polymer ?
#
loop_
_entity_poly.entity_id
_entity_poly.type
_entity_poly.pdbx_seq_one_letter_code
_entity_poly.pdbx_strand_id
1 'polypeptide(L)' 'MDIKGKLSEFFKSSRRVWRLSKKPDRTEYTQTSKITGLGIVLIGALGFLVMLIAELILRYA' A
#
# COMPACT_ATOMS: atom_id res chain seq x y z
N MET A 1 6.96 5.04 37.14
CA MET A 1 6.73 4.37 35.83
C MET A 1 7.60 5.04 34.79
N ASP A 2 8.73 4.43 34.43
CA ASP A 2 9.75 5.07 33.57
C ASP A 2 9.44 4.83 32.08
N ILE A 3 9.03 5.89 31.40
CA ILE A 3 8.64 5.89 29.97
C ILE A 3 9.87 5.68 29.07
N LYS A 4 11.05 6.16 29.48
CA LYS A 4 12.29 6.03 28.72
C LYS A 4 12.74 4.57 28.62
N GLY A 5 12.66 3.83 29.73
CA GLY A 5 12.97 2.40 29.77
C GLY A 5 12.09 1.57 28.81
N LYS A 6 10.77 1.80 28.83
CA LYS A 6 9.83 1.10 27.93
C LYS A 6 10.12 1.38 26.45
N LEU A 7 10.37 2.64 26.08
CA LEU A 7 10.66 3.00 24.68
C LEU A 7 11.91 2.29 24.16
N SER A 8 12.97 2.22 24.97
CA SER A 8 14.21 1.55 24.56
C SER A 8 14.02 0.05 24.32
N GLU A 9 13.18 -0.60 25.14
CA GLU A 9 12.87 -2.02 25.01
C GLU A 9 11.93 -2.29 23.81
N PHE A 10 11.00 -1.37 23.50
CA PHE A 10 10.22 -1.42 22.26
C PHE A 10 11.10 -1.30 21.01
N PHE A 11 12.08 -0.40 21.02
CA PHE A 11 13.04 -0.26 19.91
C PHE A 11 13.92 -1.49 19.74
N LYS A 12 14.44 -2.07 20.84
CA LYS A 12 15.19 -3.34 20.80
C LYS A 12 14.36 -4.49 20.24
N SER A 13 13.11 -4.63 20.70
CA SER A 13 12.20 -5.69 20.26
C SER A 13 11.85 -5.54 18.77
N SER A 14 11.54 -4.32 18.33
CA SER A 14 11.23 -4.00 16.93
C SER A 14 12.43 -4.29 16.01
N ARG A 15 13.67 -3.99 16.46
CA ARG A 15 14.89 -4.30 15.71
C ARG A 15 15.08 -5.81 15.50
N ARG A 16 14.69 -6.64 16.47
CA ARG A 16 14.75 -8.11 16.33
C ARG A 16 13.73 -8.60 15.29
N VAL A 17 12.51 -8.08 15.31
CA VAL A 17 11.48 -8.40 14.32
C VAL A 17 11.95 -8.02 12.93
N TRP A 18 12.53 -6.83 12.76
CA TRP A 18 13.00 -6.35 11.46
C TRP A 18 14.14 -7.19 10.88
N ARG A 19 15.02 -7.76 11.72
CA ARG A 19 16.03 -8.75 11.28
C ARG A 19 15.43 -10.12 10.95
N LEU A 20 14.31 -10.50 11.57
CA LEU A 20 13.64 -11.78 11.33
C LEU A 20 12.78 -11.75 10.05
N SER A 21 12.29 -10.58 9.66
CA SER A 21 11.54 -10.39 8.43
C SER A 21 12.37 -10.79 7.20
N LYS A 22 11.83 -11.70 6.39
CA LYS A 22 12.44 -12.11 5.13
C LYS A 22 12.37 -10.94 4.13
N LYS A 23 13.53 -10.52 3.61
CA LYS A 23 13.57 -9.58 2.48
C LYS A 23 12.99 -10.28 1.24
N PRO A 24 12.02 -9.69 0.54
CA PRO A 24 11.40 -10.32 -0.62
C PRO A 24 12.44 -10.53 -1.73
N ASP A 25 12.32 -11.66 -2.42
CA ASP A 25 13.14 -11.91 -3.59
C ASP A 25 12.72 -10.99 -4.75
N ARG A 26 13.65 -10.71 -5.68
CA ARG A 26 13.36 -9.86 -6.85
C ARG A 26 12.22 -10.44 -7.71
N THR A 27 12.10 -11.76 -7.76
CA THR A 27 11.04 -12.47 -8.51
C THR A 27 9.66 -12.26 -7.87
N GLU A 28 9.54 -12.53 -6.56
CA GLU A 28 8.31 -12.34 -5.77
C GLU A 28 7.83 -10.88 -5.78
N TYR A 29 8.78 -9.95 -5.63
CA TYR A 29 8.47 -8.51 -5.68
C TYR A 29 7.90 -8.10 -7.03
N THR A 30 8.49 -8.61 -8.13
CA THR A 30 8.04 -8.28 -9.49
C THR A 30 6.67 -8.87 -9.77
N GLN A 31 6.40 -10.10 -9.34
CA GLN A 31 5.08 -10.73 -9.47
C GLN A 31 4.01 -9.95 -8.72
N THR A 32 4.27 -9.62 -7.45
CA THR A 32 3.35 -8.85 -6.61
C THR A 32 3.10 -7.47 -7.22
N SER A 33 4.15 -6.77 -7.65
CA SER A 33 4.03 -5.43 -8.25
C SER A 33 3.22 -5.43 -9.54
N LYS A 34 3.35 -6.47 -10.38
CA LYS A 34 2.54 -6.61 -11.61
C LYS A 34 1.06 -6.78 -11.29
N ILE A 35 0.73 -7.62 -10.31
CA ILE A 35 -0.67 -7.88 -9.90
C ILE A 35 -1.28 -6.61 -9.29
N THR A 36 -0.57 -5.96 -8.36
CA THR A 36 -1.04 -4.71 -7.75
C THR A 36 -1.16 -3.59 -8.78
N GLY A 37 -0.18 -3.47 -9.70
CA GLY A 37 -0.24 -2.50 -10.80
C GLY A 37 -1.47 -2.69 -11.68
N LEU A 38 -1.79 -3.95 -12.03
CA LEU A 38 -3.00 -4.27 -12.80
C LEU A 38 -4.28 -3.88 -12.04
N GLY A 39 -4.33 -4.15 -10.73
CA GLY A 39 -5.45 -3.77 -9.88
C GLY A 39 -5.68 -2.26 -9.79
N ILE A 40 -4.60 -1.47 -9.66
CA ILE A 40 -4.67 0.00 -9.63
C ILE A 40 -5.22 0.54 -10.96
N VAL A 41 -4.74 0.02 -12.09
CA VAL A 41 -5.22 0.44 -13.41
C VAL A 41 -6.70 0.11 -13.60
N LEU A 42 -7.14 -1.08 -13.19
CA LEU A 42 -8.54 -1.49 -13.29
C LEU A 42 -9.46 -0.61 -12.45
N ILE A 43 -9.13 -0.41 -11.18
CA ILE A 43 -9.94 0.41 -10.26
C ILE A 43 -9.92 1.89 -10.69
N GLY A 44 -8.75 2.39 -11.09
CA GLY A 44 -8.59 3.75 -11.61
C GLY A 44 -9.40 4.00 -12.88
N ALA A 45 -9.39 3.06 -13.83
CA ALA A 45 -10.19 3.16 -15.04
C ALA A 45 -11.69 3.13 -14.76
N LEU A 46 -12.14 2.26 -13.84
CA LEU A 46 -13.54 2.21 -13.39
C LEU A 46 -13.98 3.54 -12.77
N GLY A 47 -13.20 4.08 -11.83
CA GLY A 47 -13.49 5.38 -11.22
C GLY A 47 -13.48 6.53 -12.24
N PHE A 48 -12.53 6.50 -13.17
CA PHE A 48 -12.41 7.49 -14.25
C PHE A 48 -13.62 7.45 -15.19
N LEU A 49 -14.08 6.26 -15.58
CA LEU A 49 -15.28 6.10 -16.41
C LEU A 49 -16.52 6.66 -15.71
N VAL A 50 -16.68 6.39 -14.41
CA VAL A 50 -17.81 6.92 -13.63
C VAL A 50 -17.76 8.45 -13.57
N MET A 51 -16.60 9.05 -13.32
CA MET A 51 -16.45 10.50 -13.33
C MET A 51 -16.73 11.11 -14.70
N LEU A 52 -16.22 10.50 -15.78
CA LEU A 52 -16.46 10.97 -17.15
C LEU A 52 -17.95 11.01 -17.48
N ILE A 53 -18.68 9.95 -17.12
CA ILE A 53 -20.13 9.88 -17.36
C ILE A 53 -20.86 10.91 -16.49
N ALA A 54 -20.47 11.06 -15.22
CA ALA A 54 -21.07 12.05 -14.32
C ALA A 54 -20.86 13.48 -14.83
N GLU A 55 -19.66 13.81 -15.31
CA GLU A 55 -19.35 15.14 -15.87
C GLU A 55 -20.13 15.41 -17.16
N LEU A 56 -20.26 14.40 -18.02
CA LEU A 56 -21.03 14.51 -19.26
C LEU A 56 -22.53 14.76 -18.97
N ILE A 57 -23.09 14.05 -17.99
CA ILE A 57 -24.49 14.25 -17.56
C ILE A 57 -24.66 15.64 -16.95
N LEU A 58 -23.77 16.04 -16.04
CA LEU A 58 -23.85 17.34 -15.37
C LEU A 58 -23.71 18.52 -16.35
N ARG A 59 -22.95 18.34 -17.44
CA ARG A 59 -22.75 19.38 -18.45
C ARG A 59 -23.90 19.50 -19.45
N TYR A 60 -24.71 18.44 -19.62
CA TYR A 60 -25.83 18.42 -20.56
C TYR A 60 -27.21 18.58 -19.88
N ALA A 61 -27.30 18.38 -18.57
CA ALA A 61 -28.46 18.71 -17.73
C ALA A 61 -28.47 20.20 -17.36
#